data_AF-A0A914PJ91-F1
#
_entry.id   AF-A0A914PJ91-F1
#
_cell.length_a   1.000
_cell.length_b   1.000
_cell.length_c   1.000
_cell.angle_alpha   90.00
_cell.angle_beta   90.00
_cell.angle_gamma   90.00
#
_symmetry.space_group_name_H-M   'P 1'
#
loop_
_entity.id
_entity.type
_entity.pdbx_description
1 polymer ?
#
loop_
_entity_poly.entity_id
_entity_poly.type
_entity_poly.pdbx_seq_one_letter_code
_entity_poly.pdbx_strand_id
1 'polypeptide(L)' 'MKIFRLSFTHRYVPIGLLEVLPPKINARPPGYKGRNELETLLGSSKSSDWVKITEMFLGKPGEGFLFAPKHKANAY' A
#
# COMPACT_ATOMS: atom_id res chain seq x y z
N MET A 1 -5.48 10.86 -12.33
CA MET A 1 -4.72 9.62 -12.60
C MET A 1 -5.08 8.58 -11.52
N LYS A 2 -5.47 7.36 -11.92
CA LYS A 2 -6.12 6.34 -11.06
C LYS A 2 -5.14 5.66 -10.08
N ILE A 3 -4.84 6.29 -8.94
CA ILE A 3 -4.11 5.63 -7.83
C ILE A 3 -4.94 4.48 -7.21
N PHE A 4 -6.27 4.49 -7.37
CA PHE A 4 -7.19 3.52 -6.76
C PHE A 4 -6.95 2.06 -7.17
N ARG A 5 -6.47 1.77 -8.39
CA ARG A 5 -6.36 0.39 -8.88
C ARG A 5 -5.24 -0.42 -8.20
N LEU A 6 -4.15 0.22 -7.78
CA LEU A 6 -3.02 -0.46 -7.14
C LEU A 6 -3.24 -0.70 -5.63
N SER A 7 -4.18 0.02 -5.01
CA SER A 7 -4.51 -0.14 -3.58
C SER A 7 -5.13 -1.49 -3.19
N PHE A 8 -5.49 -2.33 -4.18
CA PHE A 8 -6.13 -3.62 -3.93
C PHE A 8 -5.18 -4.58 -3.19
N THR A 9 -3.90 -4.59 -3.57
CA THR A 9 -2.88 -5.46 -2.95
C THR A 9 -2.60 -5.13 -1.49
N HIS A 10 -2.82 -3.88 -1.09
CA HIS A 10 -2.70 -3.46 0.30
C HIS A 10 -3.88 -3.89 1.18
N ARG A 11 -5.08 -3.97 0.59
CA ARG A 11 -6.32 -4.32 1.32
C ARG A 11 -6.63 -5.80 1.32
N TYR A 12 -6.10 -6.55 0.35
CA TYR A 12 -6.28 -7.99 0.27
C TYR A 12 -5.16 -8.71 1.02
N VAL A 13 -5.36 -8.89 2.33
CA VAL A 13 -4.44 -9.65 3.19
C VAL A 13 -4.74 -11.14 3.08
N PRO A 14 -3.76 -11.99 2.72
CA PRO A 14 -3.92 -13.44 2.75
C PRO A 14 -4.36 -13.95 4.13
N ILE A 15 -5.31 -14.90 4.16
CA ILE A 15 -5.79 -15.51 5.41
C ILE A 15 -4.65 -16.13 6.25
N GLY A 16 -3.59 -16.62 5.60
CA GLY A 16 -2.41 -17.18 6.28
C GLY A 16 -1.50 -16.15 6.97
N LEU A 17 -1.76 -14.85 6.76
CA LEU A 17 -1.10 -13.75 7.48
C LEU A 17 -1.94 -13.25 8.67
N LEU A 18 -3.17 -13.75 8.84
CA LEU A 18 -4.04 -13.37 9.95
C LEU A 18 -3.75 -14.27 11.16
N GLU A 19 -3.25 -13.66 12.24
CA GLU A 19 -2.97 -14.38 13.51
C GLU A 19 -4.24 -14.83 14.23
N VAL A 20 -5.37 -14.14 14.00
CA VAL A 20 -6.64 -14.41 14.69
C VAL A 20 -7.77 -14.54 13.67
N LEU A 21 -8.49 -15.66 13.73
CA LEU A 21 -9.70 -15.92 12.96
C LEU A 21 -10.92 -15.86 13.87
N PRO A 22 -12.07 -15.34 13.39
CA PRO A 22 -12.32 -14.76 12.07
C PRO A 22 -11.83 -13.29 11.94
N PRO A 23 -11.47 -12.83 10.73
CA PRO A 23 -11.06 -11.44 10.50
C PRO A 23 -12.21 -10.47 10.77
N LYS A 24 -11.93 -9.41 11.54
CA LYS A 24 -12.86 -8.28 11.72
C LYS A 24 -12.76 -7.32 10.53
N ILE A 25 -13.86 -6.64 10.20
CA ILE A 25 -13.98 -5.74 9.03
C ILE A 25 -12.96 -4.58 8.98
N ASN A 26 -12.28 -4.28 10.10
CA ASN A 26 -11.23 -3.27 10.21
C ASN A 26 -9.90 -3.82 10.76
N ALA A 27 -9.75 -5.15 10.81
CA ALA A 27 -8.51 -5.77 11.27
C ALA A 27 -7.40 -5.43 10.28
N ARG A 28 -6.32 -4.84 10.78
CA ARG A 28 -5.11 -4.60 10.01
C ARG A 28 -4.19 -5.82 10.13
N PRO A 29 -3.51 -6.20 9.05
CA PRO A 29 -2.49 -7.23 9.16
C PRO A 29 -1.37 -6.74 10.10
N PRO A 30 -0.74 -7.65 10.87
CA PRO A 30 0.53 -7.33 11.53
C PRO A 30 1.60 -6.99 10.48
N GLY A 31 2.68 -6.35 10.91
CA GLY A 31 3.79 -6.03 10.01
C GLY A 31 4.38 -7.30 9.41
N TYR A 32 4.19 -7.49 8.10
CA TYR A 32 4.65 -8.67 7.39
C TYR A 32 5.68 -8.32 6.33
N LYS A 33 6.61 -9.24 6.08
CA LYS A 33 7.53 -9.18 4.95
C LYS A 33 6.96 -10.05 3.83
N GLY A 34 6.76 -9.45 2.66
CA GLY A 34 6.35 -10.19 1.46
C GLY A 34 7.46 -11.13 0.99
N ARG A 35 7.17 -11.94 -0.04
CA ARG A 35 8.14 -12.89 -0.59
C ARG A 35 9.32 -12.20 -1.26
N ASN A 36 9.10 -10.97 -1.72
CA ASN A 36 10.12 -10.10 -2.28
C ASN A 36 9.89 -8.63 -1.82
N GLU A 37 10.82 -7.75 -2.21
CA GLU A 37 10.75 -6.33 -1.86
C GLU A 37 9.52 -5.63 -2.48
N LEU A 38 9.12 -6.01 -3.69
CA LEU A 38 7.96 -5.44 -4.37
C LEU A 38 6.65 -5.77 -3.64
N GLU A 39 6.47 -7.00 -3.20
CA GLU A 39 5.31 -7.42 -2.40
C GLU A 39 5.28 -6.71 -1.05
N THR A 40 6.45 -6.51 -0.45
CA THR A 40 6.57 -5.75 0.80
C THR A 40 6.19 -4.28 0.57
N LEU A 41 6.62 -3.68 -0.53
CA LEU A 41 6.24 -2.32 -0.92
C LEU A 41 4.74 -2.19 -1.18
N LEU A 42 4.13 -3.15 -1.89
CA LEU A 42 2.69 -3.18 -2.17
C LEU A 42 1.82 -3.35 -0.91
N GLY A 43 2.42 -3.79 0.20
CA GLY A 43 1.80 -3.86 1.53
C GLY A 43 2.03 -2.61 2.39
N SER A 44 2.82 -1.63 1.95
CA SER A 44 3.21 -0.49 2.78
C SER A 44 2.04 0.47 3.04
N SER A 45 1.96 0.97 4.29
CA SER A 45 1.02 2.02 4.70
C SER A 45 1.52 3.44 4.37
N LYS A 46 2.77 3.60 3.92
CA LYS A 46 3.38 4.91 3.63
C LYS A 46 2.99 5.40 2.25
N SER A 47 2.45 6.62 2.17
CA SER A 47 2.07 7.23 0.89
C SER A 47 3.26 7.46 -0.06
N SER A 48 4.46 7.67 0.46
CA SER A 48 5.70 7.80 -0.33
C SER A 48 5.98 6.55 -1.16
N ASP A 49 5.73 5.38 -0.59
CA ASP A 49 6.00 4.10 -1.25
C ASP A 49 5.02 3.88 -2.39
N TRP A 50 3.76 4.34 -2.22
CA TRP A 50 2.77 4.33 -3.29
C TRP A 50 3.11 5.25 -4.45
N VAL A 51 3.69 6.42 -4.19
CA VAL A 51 4.19 7.31 -5.26
C VAL A 51 5.28 6.57 -6.05
N LYS A 52 6.25 5.96 -5.36
CA LYS A 52 7.31 5.19 -5.99
C LYS A 52 6.77 4.00 -6.81
N ILE A 53 5.81 3.25 -6.26
CA ILE A 53 5.15 2.14 -6.97
C ILE A 53 4.47 2.66 -8.24
N THR A 54 3.73 3.77 -8.15
CA THR A 54 3.06 4.34 -9.32
C THR A 54 4.06 4.79 -10.37
N GLU A 55 5.20 5.35 -9.98
CA GLU A 55 6.28 5.71 -10.90
C GLU A 55 6.90 4.49 -11.60
N MET A 56 7.08 3.39 -10.87
CA MET A 56 7.62 2.15 -11.42
C MET A 56 6.70 1.51 -12.46
N PHE A 57 5.38 1.49 -12.22
CA PHE A 57 4.42 0.83 -13.11
C PHE A 57 3.84 1.74 -14.20
N LEU A 58 3.65 3.03 -13.92
CA LEU A 58 2.98 3.97 -14.83
C LEU A 58 3.94 4.99 -15.47
N GLY A 59 5.22 4.97 -15.06
CA GLY A 59 6.23 5.92 -15.51
C GLY A 59 6.33 7.15 -14.62
N LYS A 60 7.42 7.91 -14.78
CA LYS A 60 7.66 9.14 -14.03
C LYS A 60 6.57 10.17 -14.32
N PRO A 61 6.04 10.87 -13.30
CA PRO A 61 5.15 11.98 -13.53
C PRO A 61 5.87 13.10 -14.30
N GLY A 62 5.10 13.95 -14.99
CA GLY A 62 5.65 15.11 -15.70
C GLY A 62 6.40 16.07 -14.77
N GLU A 63 7.35 16.82 -15.32
CA GLU A 63 8.14 17.80 -14.56
C GLU A 63 7.24 18.77 -13.80
N GLY A 64 7.44 18.86 -12.48
CA GLY A 64 6.66 19.73 -11.58
C GLY A 64 5.54 19.05 -10.78
N PHE A 65 5.35 17.73 -10.91
CA PHE A 65 4.38 17.02 -10.07
C PHE A 65 4.89 16.85 -8.62
N LEU A 66 4.22 17.50 -7.68
CA LEU A 66 4.44 17.32 -6.25
C LEU A 66 3.24 16.58 -5.64
N PHE A 67 3.48 15.37 -5.14
CA PHE A 67 2.47 14.62 -4.41
C PHE A 67 2.38 15.14 -2.96
N ALA A 68 1.36 15.95 -2.67
CA ALA A 68 1.02 16.35 -1.31
C ALA A 68 -0.10 15.46 -0.76
N PRO A 69 0.15 14.61 0.26
CA PRO A 69 -0.91 13.80 0.85
C PRO A 69 -1.94 14.71 1.55
N LYS A 70 -3.17 14.74 1.01
CA LYS A 70 -4.27 15.59 1.50
C LYS A 70 -4.74 15.24 2.92
N HIS A 71 -4.56 13.98 3.34
CA HIS A 71 -4.87 13.52 4.68
C HIS A 71 -3.67 12.81 5.28
N LYS A 72 -3.22 13.26 6.47
CA LYS A 72 -2.39 12.46 7.39
C LYS A 72 -3.26 11.30 7.87
N ALA A 73 -3.36 10.23 7.09
CA ALA A 73 -3.92 8.99 7.59
C ALA A 73 -2.98 8.53 8.71
N ASN A 74 -3.40 8.67 9.97
CA ASN A 74 -2.72 8.11 11.13
C ASN A 74 -2.68 6.59 10.96
N ALA A 75 -1.61 6.11 10.35
CA ALA A 75 -1.23 4.71 10.31
C ALA A 75 -0.26 4.47 11.46
N TYR A 76 -0.80 4.40 12.68
CA TYR A 76 -0.16 3.65 13.76
C TYR A 76 -0.50 2.16 13.56
#